data_AF-A0A2E3HQN0-F1
#
_entry.id   AF-A0A2E3HQN0-F1
#
_cell.length_a   1.000
_cell.length_b   1.000
_cell.length_c   1.000
_cell.angle_alpha   90.00
_cell.angle_beta   90.00
_cell.angle_gamma   90.00
#
_symmetry.space_group_name_H-M   'P 1'
#
loop_
_entity.id
_entity.type
_entity.pdbx_description
1 polymer ?
#
loop_
_entity_poly.entity_id
_entity_poly.type
_entity_poly.pdbx_seq_one_letter_code
_entity_poly.pdbx_strand_id
1 'polypeptide(L)' 'MFDDIMVGDTVYFSTPHSKELKGKAVMKGPIGWVVNMGGRHGMPSVVTERNFIKIRKGRNRKPDFLGGFLNGV' A
#
# COMPACT_ATOMS: atom_id res chain seq x y z
N MET A 1 7.25 4.58 -9.37
CA MET A 1 6.39 3.52 -9.92
C MET A 1 5.79 2.69 -8.77
N PHE A 2 4.87 1.76 -9.06
CA PHE A 2 4.24 0.89 -8.06
C PHE A 2 5.29 0.13 -7.21
N ASP A 3 6.39 -0.27 -7.84
CA ASP A 3 7.50 -0.98 -7.18
C ASP A 3 8.30 -0.12 -6.18
N ASP A 4 8.13 1.20 -6.20
CA ASP A 4 8.81 2.11 -5.26
C ASP A 4 8.12 2.20 -3.89
N ILE A 5 6.93 1.59 -3.75
CA ILE A 5 6.18 1.58 -2.50
C ILE A 5 7.04 0.90 -1.43
N MET A 6 7.13 1.54 -0.28
CA MET A 6 7.76 1.01 0.92
C MET A 6 6.81 1.10 2.10
N VAL A 7 7.07 0.29 3.14
CA VAL A 7 6.32 0.38 4.40
C VAL A 7 6.43 1.81 4.93
N GLY A 8 5.29 2.41 5.29
CA GLY A 8 5.19 3.79 5.80
C GLY A 8 4.87 4.86 4.75
N ASP A 9 4.92 4.52 3.46
CA ASP A 9 4.49 5.40 2.39
C ASP A 9 2.97 5.63 2.45
N THR A 10 2.52 6.80 2.00
CA THR A 10 1.10 7.02 1.71
C THR A 10 0.84 6.66 0.26
N VAL A 11 -0.03 5.69 0.04
CA VAL A 11 -0.41 5.18 -1.27
C VAL A 11 -1.80 5.71 -1.61
N TYR A 12 -1.93 6.27 -2.80
CA TYR A 12 -3.18 6.74 -3.37
C TYR A 12 -3.66 5.72 -4.41
N PHE A 13 -4.93 5.35 -4.36
CA PHE A 13 -5.50 4.31 -5.19
C PHE A 13 -6.99 4.54 -5.45
N SER A 14 -7.55 3.90 -6.47
CA SER A 14 -8.99 3.97 -6.79
C SER A 14 -9.72 2.69 -6.37
N THR A 15 -11.04 2.81 -6.21
CA THR A 15 -11.95 1.67 -6.05
C THR A 15 -13.13 1.84 -7.01
N PRO A 16 -13.93 0.79 -7.27
CA PRO A 16 -15.13 0.91 -8.10
C PRO A 16 -16.11 1.99 -7.59
N HIS A 17 -16.12 2.26 -6.28
CA HIS A 17 -17.03 3.20 -5.64
C HIS A 17 -16.42 4.59 -5.38
N SER A 18 -15.10 4.77 -5.55
CA SER A 18 -14.43 6.03 -5.23
C SER A 18 -13.25 6.26 -6.16
N LYS A 19 -13.20 7.46 -6.77
CA LYS A 19 -12.14 7.86 -7.71
C LYS A 19 -10.76 7.88 -7.08
N GLU A 20 -10.64 8.32 -5.82
CA GLU A 20 -9.36 8.38 -5.11
C GLU A 20 -9.56 8.15 -3.61
N LEU A 21 -8.83 7.18 -3.07
CA LEU A 21 -8.65 6.90 -1.65
C LEU A 21 -7.15 6.90 -1.33
N LYS A 22 -6.83 6.91 -0.03
CA LYS A 22 -5.43 6.82 0.43
C LYS A 22 -5.30 5.96 1.68
N GLY A 23 -4.15 5.32 1.82
CA GLY A 23 -3.78 4.54 3.00
C GLY A 23 -2.28 4.53 3.24
N LYS A 24 -1.87 4.10 4.43
CA LYS A 24 -0.47 3.86 4.79
C LYS A 24 -0.06 2.44 4.43
N ALA A 25 0.97 2.27 3.61
CA ALA A 25 1.52 0.97 3.28
C ALA A 25 2.06 0.27 4.53
N VAL A 26 1.61 -0.96 4.77
CA VAL A 26 1.96 -1.76 5.95
C VAL A 26 2.84 -2.95 5.56
N MET A 27 2.47 -3.68 4.51
CA MET A 27 3.24 -4.83 4.02
C MET A 27 2.87 -5.23 2.59
N LYS A 28 3.75 -5.95 1.90
CA LYS A 28 3.45 -6.69 0.67
C LYS A 28 2.64 -7.94 1.02
N GLY A 29 1.50 -8.09 0.34
CA GLY A 29 0.72 -9.32 0.28
C GLY A 29 0.90 -10.01 -1.08
N PRO A 30 0.24 -11.17 -1.28
CA PRO A 30 0.45 -12.03 -2.46
C PRO A 30 0.03 -11.38 -3.79
N ILE A 31 -0.86 -10.37 -3.75
CA ILE A 31 -1.39 -9.72 -4.96
C ILE A 31 -1.08 -8.23 -5.03
N GLY A 32 -0.45 -7.66 -4.00
CA GLY A 32 -0.22 -6.22 -3.90
C GLY A 32 0.05 -5.75 -2.47
N TRP A 33 0.06 -4.44 -2.28
CA TRP A 33 0.34 -3.82 -0.98
C TRP A 33 -0.89 -3.77 -0.10
N VAL A 34 -0.77 -4.23 1.14
CA VAL A 34 -1.75 -3.99 2.18
C VAL A 34 -1.53 -2.59 2.73
N VAL A 35 -2.60 -1.80 2.76
CA VAL A 35 -2.62 -0.42 3.27
C VAL A 35 -3.62 -0.27 4.41
N ASN A 36 -3.28 0.57 5.39
CA ASN A 36 -4.19 1.01 6.44
C ASN A 36 -4.80 2.36 6.05
N MET A 37 -6.11 2.42 5.83
CA MET A 37 -6.85 3.63 5.46
C MET A 37 -7.22 4.53 6.65
N GLY A 38 -6.83 4.15 7.88
CA GLY A 38 -7.17 4.87 9.11
C GLY A 38 -8.47 4.36 9.74
N GLY A 39 -9.21 5.24 10.43
CA GLY A 39 -10.40 4.87 11.21
C GLY A 39 -10.08 4.38 12.62
N ARG A 40 -11.12 4.22 13.46
CA ARG A 40 -10.98 3.94 14.90
C ARG A 40 -10.14 2.68 15.21
N HIS A 41 -10.27 1.65 14.39
CA HIS A 41 -9.60 0.35 14.59
C HIS A 41 -8.59 0.01 13.48
N GLY A 42 -8.32 0.95 12.56
CA GLY A 42 -7.60 0.66 11.32
C GLY A 42 -8.50 -0.08 10.33
N MET A 43 -8.60 0.44 9.11
CA MET A 43 -9.36 -0.17 8.04
C MET A 43 -8.40 -0.65 6.95
N PRO A 44 -8.23 -1.97 6.77
CA PRO A 44 -7.32 -2.50 5.77
C PRO A 44 -7.89 -2.37 4.36
N SER A 45 -7.02 -2.21 3.37
CA SER A 45 -7.33 -2.35 1.95
C SER A 45 -6.11 -2.88 1.18
N VAL A 46 -6.33 -3.30 -0.06
CA VAL A 46 -5.28 -3.84 -0.94
C VAL A 46 -5.10 -2.94 -2.15
N VAL A 47 -3.85 -2.57 -2.42
CA VAL A 47 -3.45 -1.80 -3.61
C VAL A 47 -2.65 -2.71 -4.53
N THR A 48 -3.18 -2.89 -5.73
CA THR A 48 -2.55 -3.57 -6.85
C THR A 48 -2.04 -2.53 -7.85
N GLU A 49 -1.26 -2.94 -8.84
CA GLU A 49 -0.82 -2.05 -9.89
C GLU A 49 -1.99 -1.44 -10.69
N ARG A 50 -3.10 -2.19 -10.84
CA ARG A 50 -4.27 -1.77 -11.62
C ARG A 50 -5.04 -0.60 -11.02
N ASN A 51 -5.03 -0.48 -9.69
CA ASN A 51 -5.75 0.58 -9.00
C ASN A 51 -4.82 1.61 -8.36
N PHE A 52 -3.51 1.48 -8.56
CA PHE A 52 -2.52 2.42 -8.07
C PHE A 52 -2.60 3.76 -8.82
N ILE A 53 -2.48 4.87 -8.09
CA ILE A 53 -2.45 6.22 -8.67
C ILE A 53 -1.08 6.87 -8.44
N LYS A 54 -0.66 7.02 -7.18
CA LYS A 54 0.61 7.67 -6.82
C LYS A 54 1.06 7.31 -5.40
N ILE A 55 2.33 7.57 -5.12
CA ILE A 55 2.89 7.50 -3.77
C ILE A 55 3.28 8.88 -3.26
N ARG A 56 3.18 9.05 -1.94
CA ARG A 56 3.92 10.07 -1.18
C ARG A 56 4.87 9.35 -0.23
N LYS A 57 6.17 9.52 -0.46
CA LYS A 57 7.23 8.88 0.31
C LYS A 57 7.14 9.25 1.79
N GLY A 58 7.15 8.25 2.67
CA GLY A 58 7.19 8.40 4.11
C GLY A 58 8.60 8.76 4.58
N ARG A 59 8.68 9.56 5.66
CA ARG A 59 9.96 10.00 6.24
C ARG A 59 10.81 8.82 6.76
N ASN A 60 10.16 7.83 7.35
CA ASN A 60 10.79 6.63 7.93
C ASN A 60 10.40 5.39 7.13
N ARG A 61 10.34 5.51 5.79
CA ARG A 61 9.96 4.40 4.94
C ARG A 61 11.02 3.30 4.98
N LYS A 62 10.61 2.04 4.95
CA LYS A 62 11.52 0.89 4.97
C LYS A 62 11.08 -0.20 3.99
N PRO A 63 12.02 -0.96 3.41
CA PRO A 63 11.68 -2.13 2.63
C PRO A 63 10.91 -3.15 3.48
N ASP A 64 10.04 -3.93 2.83
CA ASP A 64 9.33 -5.04 3.47
C ASP A 64 10.00 -6.38 3.13
N PHE A 65 10.98 -6.77 3.93
CA PHE A 65 11.71 -8.03 3.74
C PHE A 65 10.85 -9.27 4.00
N LEU A 66 9.95 -9.21 4.99
CA LEU A 66 9.10 -10.35 5.34
C LEU A 66 8.04 -10.57 4.26
N GLY A 67 7.35 -9.51 3.84
CA GLY A 67 6.37 -9.61 2.76
C GLY A 67 7.02 -10.03 1.43
N GLY A 68 8.24 -9.56 1.13
CA GLY A 68 8.99 -10.03 -0.03
C GLY A 68 9.31 -11.53 0.05
N PHE A 69 9.84 -12.00 1.19
CA PHE A 69 10.16 -13.42 1.40
C PHE A 69 8.93 -14.33 1.29
N LEU A 70 7.80 -13.95 1.92
CA LEU A 70 6.59 -14.77 1.95
C LEU A 70 5.90 -14.87 0.58
N ASN A 71 6.06 -13.87 -0.27
CA ASN A 71 5.36 -13.79 -1.55
C ASN A 71 6.27 -13.96 -2.77
N GLY A 72 7.58 -14.18 -2.57
CA GLY A 72 8.55 -14.38 -3.65
C GLY A 72 8.77 -13.15 -4.53
N VAL A 73 8.72 -11.93 -3.95
CA VAL A 73 8.76 -10.63 -4.67
C VAL A 73 9.91 -9.74 -4.22
#